data_AF-A0A2G8JIN0-F1
#
_entry.id   AF-A0A2G8JIN0-F1
#
_cell.length_a   1.000
_cell.length_b   1.000
_cell.length_c   1.000
_cell.angle_alpha   90.00
_cell.angle_beta   90.00
_cell.angle_gamma   90.00
#
_symmetry.space_group_name_H-M   'P 1'
#
loop_
_entity.id
_entity.type
_entity.pdbx_description
1 polymer ?
#
loop_
_entity_poly.entity_id
_entity_poly.type
_entity_poly.pdbx_seq_one_letter_code
_entity_poly.pdbx_strand_id
1 'polypeptide(L)'
;MSYPHPDNPDGNFLTSGGDQVDFARSAVNVVALSDIPPVFLEKDTGGKECLAGERLSLIRSSWGTRMSQVNEPTSGVLALVSFKGENLKEDKVKSLHATVDATLGAGKCDFLRWGGKEILLSFEDMAHYKTFGDCFIQGKFDSGMTQIKGASFINTPQCFLEVLSPVEEGSNVQGALNRVVSSFSGAFTHCTVLETKDFQPQEGFMTKVVNGSIPSVAITLIFASQAQPLAAETKTVLSSSPWQQVTLPAPLQDEIGFDTDYFVNKNLPLPLIGIKTGAPSTGVQITKLVQKKENFDETVKFYQGKVDSHSVGSSGSSAAGILKAKFELSRCSELVITFLPGLSCENISTARLCFLDKAAEEGKVEISQDKEGNEVISVACYK
;
A
#
# COMPACT_ATOMS: atom_id res chain seq x y z
N MET A 1 15.38 -2.99 -24.36
CA MET A 1 15.14 -3.27 -22.94
C MET A 1 15.22 -1.94 -22.19
N SER A 2 14.09 -1.26 -22.04
CA SER A 2 13.99 -0.13 -21.13
C SER A 2 13.59 -0.73 -19.79
N TYR A 3 14.49 -0.70 -18.82
CA TYR A 3 14.11 -0.85 -17.41
C TYR A 3 12.98 0.15 -17.11
N PRO A 4 12.03 -0.17 -16.22
CA PRO A 4 11.02 0.79 -15.81
C PRO A 4 11.71 2.09 -15.41
N HIS A 5 11.21 3.23 -15.92
CA HIS A 5 11.70 4.52 -15.47
C HIS A 5 11.45 4.59 -13.96
N PRO A 6 12.45 4.90 -13.13
CA PRO A 6 12.33 4.90 -11.66
C PRO A 6 11.28 5.89 -11.11
N ASP A 7 10.64 6.68 -11.98
CA ASP A 7 9.69 7.73 -11.62
C ASP A 7 8.23 7.40 -11.97
N ASN A 8 7.91 6.16 -12.39
CA ASN A 8 6.51 5.76 -12.61
C ASN A 8 5.97 4.98 -11.38
N PRO A 9 5.34 5.67 -10.40
CA PRO A 9 4.85 5.04 -9.16
C PRO A 9 3.69 4.06 -9.39
N ASP A 10 3.11 4.08 -10.59
CA ASP A 10 1.95 3.27 -10.97
C ASP A 10 2.33 1.88 -11.50
N GLY A 11 3.63 1.63 -11.75
CA GLY A 11 4.10 0.49 -12.51
C GLY A 11 3.74 0.58 -14.00
N ASN A 12 4.13 -0.43 -14.77
CA ASN A 12 3.74 -0.54 -16.18
C ASN A 12 2.38 -1.26 -16.27
N PHE A 13 1.32 -0.50 -16.56
CA PHE A 13 0.03 -1.07 -16.97
C PHE A 13 0.08 -1.50 -18.44
N LEU A 14 -0.95 -2.25 -18.89
CA LEU A 14 -1.11 -2.70 -20.28
C LEU A 14 -0.89 -1.53 -21.25
N THR A 15 0.29 -1.45 -21.86
CA THR A 15 0.62 -0.39 -22.81
C THR A 15 0.03 -0.70 -24.17
N SER A 16 -0.48 0.32 -24.83
CA SER A 16 -0.94 0.29 -26.22
C SER A 16 0.26 0.17 -27.18
N GLY A 17 0.78 -1.04 -27.33
CA GLY A 17 1.89 -1.31 -28.25
C GLY A 17 2.34 -2.75 -28.08
N GLY A 18 2.35 -3.49 -29.20
CA GLY A 18 2.51 -4.94 -29.23
C GLY A 18 3.84 -5.47 -28.69
N ASP A 19 3.86 -6.80 -28.68
CA ASP A 19 4.86 -7.75 -28.20
C ASP A 19 4.86 -8.01 -26.69
N GLN A 20 4.43 -9.25 -26.40
CA GLN A 20 4.49 -9.96 -25.14
C GLN A 20 5.77 -9.62 -24.38
N VAL A 21 5.63 -9.01 -23.21
CA VAL A 21 6.68 -9.03 -22.21
C VAL A 21 6.19 -9.98 -21.13
N ASP A 22 6.99 -11.02 -20.87
CA ASP A 22 6.96 -11.83 -19.66
C ASP A 22 7.04 -10.89 -18.44
N PHE A 23 5.90 -10.34 -18.04
CA PHE A 23 5.80 -9.69 -16.75
C PHE A 23 5.70 -10.82 -15.73
N ALA A 24 6.59 -10.79 -14.74
CA ALA A 24 6.42 -11.56 -13.52
C ALA A 24 4.94 -11.49 -13.10
N ARG A 25 4.38 -12.62 -12.66
CA ARG A 25 2.98 -12.69 -12.19
C ARG A 25 2.74 -11.55 -11.21
N SER A 26 1.62 -10.84 -11.36
CA SER A 26 1.18 -9.78 -10.47
C SER A 26 1.45 -10.14 -9.01
N ALA A 27 2.16 -9.27 -8.30
CA ALA A 27 2.53 -9.50 -6.93
C ALA A 27 1.64 -8.66 -6.00
N VAL A 28 0.49 -9.21 -5.62
CA VAL A 28 -0.09 -8.83 -4.32
C VAL A 28 0.90 -9.31 -3.27
N ASN A 29 1.56 -8.40 -2.56
CA ASN A 29 2.58 -8.78 -1.58
C ASN A 29 1.92 -9.31 -0.31
N VAL A 30 2.44 -10.40 0.26
CA VAL A 30 2.10 -10.86 1.61
C VAL A 30 3.19 -10.41 2.55
N VAL A 31 2.82 -9.69 3.61
CA VAL A 31 3.72 -9.30 4.68
C VAL A 31 3.22 -9.98 5.94
N ALA A 32 4.02 -10.91 6.48
CA ALA A 32 3.75 -11.47 7.80
C ALA A 32 4.30 -10.53 8.88
N LEU A 33 3.49 -10.17 9.88
CA LEU A 33 3.97 -9.38 11.02
C LEU A 33 5.18 -10.03 11.72
N SER A 34 5.27 -11.37 11.72
CA SER A 34 6.41 -12.11 12.29
C SER A 34 7.73 -11.83 11.57
N ASP A 35 7.67 -11.43 10.31
CA ASP A 35 8.83 -11.22 9.46
C ASP A 35 9.28 -9.76 9.49
N ILE A 36 8.51 -8.89 10.14
CA ILE A 36 8.87 -7.49 10.36
C ILE A 36 9.98 -7.44 11.43
N PRO A 37 11.17 -6.90 11.09
CA PRO A 37 12.27 -6.79 12.04
C PRO A 37 11.90 -5.97 13.28
N PRO A 38 12.36 -6.35 14.48
CA PRO A 38 12.11 -5.58 15.70
C PRO A 38 12.71 -4.18 15.58
N VAL A 39 12.13 -3.24 16.31
CA VAL A 39 12.62 -1.85 16.36
C VAL A 39 13.56 -1.68 17.54
N PHE A 40 14.75 -1.16 17.30
CA PHE A 40 15.67 -0.76 18.36
C PHE A 40 15.65 0.75 18.49
N LEU A 41 15.47 1.28 19.70
CA LEU A 41 15.34 2.73 19.90
C LEU A 41 16.00 3.22 21.18
N GLU A 42 16.48 4.46 21.14
CA GLU A 42 16.89 5.25 22.29
C GLU A 42 15.69 6.04 22.81
N LYS A 43 15.37 5.85 24.10
CA LYS A 43 14.34 6.58 24.84
C LYS A 43 14.76 8.02 25.07
N ASP A 44 13.80 8.89 25.32
CA ASP A 44 14.04 10.27 25.75
C ASP A 44 14.84 10.34 27.07
N THR A 45 14.75 9.30 27.89
CA THR A 45 15.51 9.15 29.14
C THR A 45 16.97 8.67 28.92
N GLY A 46 17.38 8.45 27.67
CA GLY A 46 18.73 7.98 27.28
C GLY A 46 18.93 6.46 27.35
N GLY A 47 17.96 5.70 27.87
CA GLY A 47 17.99 4.24 27.85
C GLY A 47 17.71 3.68 26.44
N LYS A 48 18.24 2.52 26.10
CA LYS A 48 17.97 1.84 24.82
C LYS A 48 17.11 0.60 25.02
N GLU A 49 16.20 0.33 24.10
CA GLU A 49 15.34 -0.86 24.15
C GLU A 49 15.09 -1.49 22.77
N CYS A 50 14.54 -2.70 22.79
CA CYS A 50 14.08 -3.45 21.63
C CYS A 50 12.56 -3.67 21.78
N LEU A 51 11.81 -3.26 20.76
CA LEU A 51 10.36 -3.43 20.67
C LEU A 51 10.02 -4.35 19.49
N ALA A 52 8.84 -4.98 19.54
CA ALA A 52 8.32 -5.73 18.41
C ALA A 52 8.15 -4.80 17.20
N GLY A 53 8.46 -5.31 16.00
CA GLY A 53 8.23 -4.61 14.76
C GLY A 53 6.76 -4.67 14.39
N GLU A 54 6.12 -3.52 14.22
CA GLU A 54 4.72 -3.45 13.80
C GLU A 54 4.57 -3.19 12.31
N ARG A 55 5.52 -2.45 11.71
CA ARG A 55 5.53 -2.06 10.29
C ARG A 55 6.94 -1.82 9.76
N LEU A 56 7.11 -2.03 8.45
CA LEU A 56 8.32 -1.65 7.72
C LEU A 56 8.28 -0.17 7.35
N SER A 57 9.43 0.49 7.39
CA SER A 57 9.63 1.82 6.84
C SER A 57 9.68 1.73 5.32
N LEU A 58 8.87 2.53 4.62
CA LEU A 58 8.73 2.45 3.17
C LEU A 58 9.66 3.46 2.49
N ILE A 59 10.61 2.97 1.69
CA ILE A 59 11.67 3.78 1.09
C ILE A 59 11.56 3.72 -0.43
N ARG A 60 11.63 4.86 -1.13
CA ARG A 60 11.69 4.85 -2.59
C ARG A 60 13.07 4.44 -3.09
N SER A 61 13.09 3.78 -4.24
CA SER A 61 14.34 3.46 -4.94
C SER A 61 15.14 4.69 -5.39
N SER A 62 14.57 5.91 -5.31
CA SER A 62 15.24 7.19 -5.53
C SER A 62 15.89 7.80 -4.29
N TRP A 63 15.53 7.32 -3.09
CA TRP A 63 15.90 8.00 -1.84
C TRP A 63 17.40 8.00 -1.58
N GLY A 64 17.88 9.12 -1.03
CA GLY A 64 19.22 9.27 -0.49
C GLY A 64 20.36 9.29 -1.52
N THR A 65 21.55 9.62 -1.03
CA THR A 65 22.81 9.52 -1.77
C THR A 65 23.32 8.09 -1.72
N ARG A 66 23.68 7.54 -2.88
CA ARG A 66 24.18 6.17 -2.99
C ARG A 66 25.59 6.03 -2.44
N MET A 67 25.84 4.92 -1.75
CA MET A 67 27.16 4.49 -1.31
C MET A 67 27.61 3.18 -1.94
N SER A 68 26.66 2.26 -2.14
CA SER A 68 26.91 0.97 -2.79
C SER A 68 26.49 0.99 -4.27
N GLN A 69 27.10 0.10 -5.05
CA GLN A 69 26.67 -0.23 -6.42
C GLN A 69 25.41 -1.12 -6.42
N VAL A 70 25.07 -1.73 -5.28
CA VAL A 70 23.84 -2.51 -5.11
C VAL A 70 22.65 -1.54 -5.08
N ASN A 71 21.80 -1.62 -6.11
CA ASN A 71 20.62 -0.76 -6.24
C ASN A 71 19.54 -1.11 -5.21
N GLU A 72 19.20 -2.40 -5.17
CA GLU A 72 18.22 -3.03 -4.29
C GLU A 72 18.73 -4.45 -4.01
N PRO A 73 18.94 -4.84 -2.74
CA PRO A 73 19.36 -6.20 -2.43
C PRO A 73 18.22 -7.17 -2.75
N THR A 74 18.56 -8.31 -3.35
CA THR A 74 17.59 -9.32 -3.78
C THR A 74 17.08 -10.22 -2.64
N SER A 75 17.72 -10.14 -1.48
CA SER A 75 17.42 -10.95 -0.29
C SER A 75 17.94 -10.27 0.96
N GLY A 76 17.40 -10.65 2.11
CA GLY A 76 17.87 -10.22 3.42
C GLY A 76 16.96 -9.18 4.09
N VAL A 77 17.52 -8.46 5.05
CA VAL A 77 16.79 -7.45 5.85
C VAL A 77 17.32 -6.07 5.53
N LEU A 78 16.43 -5.19 5.09
CA LEU A 78 16.71 -3.77 4.97
C LEU A 78 16.41 -3.07 6.30
N ALA A 79 17.27 -2.13 6.68
CA ALA A 79 17.07 -1.32 7.88
C ALA A 79 17.34 0.15 7.64
N LEU A 80 16.50 0.98 8.23
CA LEU A 80 16.72 2.41 8.30
C LEU A 80 17.24 2.78 9.69
N VAL A 81 18.39 3.44 9.72
CA VAL A 81 19.07 3.84 10.94
C VAL A 81 19.05 5.35 11.05
N SER A 82 18.43 5.88 12.11
CA SER A 82 18.25 7.32 12.32
C SER A 82 19.23 7.87 13.36
N PHE A 83 19.57 9.16 13.20
CA PHE A 83 20.55 9.87 14.03
C PHE A 83 20.01 11.19 14.60
N LYS A 84 20.48 11.55 15.79
CA LYS A 84 20.29 12.86 16.42
C LYS A 84 21.19 13.92 15.76
N GLY A 85 20.74 15.17 15.84
CA GLY A 85 21.54 16.35 15.47
C GLY A 85 21.36 16.81 14.03
N GLU A 86 22.45 17.23 13.40
CA GLU A 86 22.47 17.73 12.02
C GLU A 86 22.39 16.59 10.99
N ASN A 87 22.11 16.97 9.73
CA ASN A 87 22.16 16.04 8.61
C ASN A 87 23.54 15.38 8.51
N LEU A 88 23.53 14.09 8.18
CA LEU A 88 24.73 13.32 7.95
C LEU A 88 25.54 13.92 6.80
N LYS A 89 26.85 13.73 6.87
CA LYS A 89 27.80 14.07 5.81
C LYS A 89 28.57 12.81 5.46
N GLU A 90 29.04 12.72 4.22
CA GLU A 90 29.72 11.54 3.69
C GLU A 90 30.86 11.05 4.61
N ASP A 91 31.68 11.96 5.15
CA ASP A 91 32.78 11.61 6.06
C ASP A 91 32.31 10.92 7.34
N LYS A 92 31.19 11.40 7.91
CA LYS A 92 30.59 10.78 9.10
C LYS A 92 30.07 9.39 8.78
N VAL A 93 29.43 9.23 7.61
CA VAL A 93 28.90 7.92 7.19
C VAL A 93 30.04 6.93 6.92
N LYS A 94 31.14 7.36 6.28
CA LYS A 94 32.34 6.53 6.09
C LYS A 94 32.99 6.14 7.41
N SER A 95 33.09 7.05 8.37
CA SER A 95 33.62 6.76 9.71
C SER A 95 32.75 5.76 10.46
N LEU A 96 31.42 5.87 10.34
CA LEU A 96 30.49 4.90 10.92
C LEU A 96 30.64 3.53 10.25
N HIS A 97 30.73 3.47 8.93
CA HIS A 97 30.94 2.22 8.19
C HIS A 97 32.18 1.47 8.69
N ALA A 98 33.31 2.17 8.84
CA ALA A 98 34.53 1.58 9.40
C ALA A 98 34.34 1.07 10.86
N THR A 99 33.55 1.77 11.66
CA THR A 99 33.24 1.36 13.04
C THR A 99 32.36 0.11 13.08
N VAL A 100 31.36 0.04 12.18
CA VAL A 100 30.47 -1.11 12.05
C VAL A 100 31.27 -2.33 11.58
N ASP A 101 32.12 -2.18 10.56
CA ASP A 101 33.01 -3.24 10.09
C ASP A 101 33.95 -3.75 11.20
N ALA A 102 34.51 -2.84 12.00
CA ALA A 102 35.37 -3.23 13.12
C ALA A 102 34.60 -3.97 14.23
N THR A 103 33.31 -3.69 14.39
CA THR A 103 32.47 -4.25 15.47
C THR A 103 31.82 -5.57 15.08
N LEU A 104 31.29 -5.67 13.86
CA LEU A 104 30.55 -6.84 13.37
C LEU A 104 31.38 -7.75 12.47
N GLY A 105 32.50 -7.25 11.93
CA GLY A 105 33.26 -7.90 10.87
C GLY A 105 32.86 -7.35 9.49
N ALA A 106 33.86 -7.18 8.62
CA ALA A 106 33.66 -6.67 7.27
C ALA A 106 32.71 -7.56 6.47
N GLY A 107 31.81 -6.93 5.70
CA GLY A 107 30.85 -7.61 4.82
C GLY A 107 29.64 -8.21 5.53
N LYS A 108 29.44 -7.93 6.82
CA LYS A 108 28.23 -8.33 7.56
C LYS A 108 27.06 -7.35 7.45
N CYS A 109 27.33 -6.14 6.97
CA CYS A 109 26.35 -5.08 6.79
C CYS A 109 26.79 -4.20 5.63
N ASP A 110 25.91 -3.99 4.66
CA ASP A 110 26.17 -3.11 3.53
C ASP A 110 25.50 -1.75 3.73
N PHE A 111 26.30 -0.69 3.61
CA PHE A 111 25.79 0.68 3.58
C PHE A 111 25.30 0.98 2.17
N LEU A 112 23.98 0.99 1.99
CA LEU A 112 23.41 1.20 0.67
C LEU A 112 23.36 2.68 0.32
N ARG A 113 22.74 3.48 1.20
CA ARG A 113 22.42 4.89 0.94
C ARG A 113 22.34 5.67 2.24
N TRP A 114 22.48 6.99 2.15
CA TRP A 114 22.23 7.90 3.27
C TRP A 114 21.50 9.15 2.81
N GLY A 115 20.66 9.72 3.67
CA GLY A 115 19.88 10.91 3.36
C GLY A 115 19.42 11.58 4.64
N GLY A 116 19.47 12.92 4.69
CA GLY A 116 19.07 13.67 5.88
C GLY A 116 19.83 13.18 7.13
N LYS A 117 19.09 12.63 8.11
CA LYS A 117 19.66 12.11 9.37
C LYS A 117 19.69 10.58 9.42
N GLU A 118 19.65 9.92 8.27
CA GLU A 118 19.44 8.48 8.24
C GLU A 118 20.32 7.75 7.22
N ILE A 119 20.51 6.46 7.48
CA ILE A 119 21.28 5.55 6.64
C ILE A 119 20.45 4.29 6.40
N LEU A 120 20.36 3.90 5.13
CA LEU A 120 19.78 2.62 4.74
C LEU A 120 20.89 1.57 4.67
N LEU A 121 20.70 0.53 5.47
CA LEU A 121 21.57 -0.63 5.58
C LEU A 121 20.90 -1.88 5.03
N SER A 122 21.71 -2.82 4.56
CA SER A 122 21.29 -4.16 4.18
C SER A 122 22.03 -5.20 5.00
N PHE A 123 21.31 -6.22 5.43
CA PHE A 123 21.82 -7.38 6.16
C PHE A 123 21.47 -8.65 5.40
N GLU A 124 22.37 -9.64 5.45
CA GLU A 124 22.16 -10.94 4.81
C GLU A 124 20.91 -11.64 5.35
N ASP A 125 20.67 -11.55 6.66
CA ASP A 125 19.55 -12.19 7.34
C ASP A 125 19.14 -11.45 8.63
N MET A 126 18.09 -11.96 9.28
CA MET A 126 17.57 -11.44 10.54
C MET A 126 18.56 -11.59 11.71
N ALA A 127 19.48 -12.55 11.69
CA ALA A 127 20.44 -12.75 12.77
C ALA A 127 21.50 -11.64 12.76
N HIS A 128 21.98 -11.24 11.59
CA HIS A 128 22.89 -10.10 11.43
C HIS A 128 22.21 -8.79 11.83
N TYR A 129 20.96 -8.58 11.41
CA TYR A 129 20.16 -7.43 11.85
C TYR A 129 20.03 -7.34 13.38
N LYS A 130 19.70 -8.47 14.04
CA LYS A 130 19.59 -8.53 15.50
C LYS A 130 20.92 -8.26 16.19
N THR A 131 22.02 -8.82 15.66
CA THR A 131 23.37 -8.59 16.21
C THR A 131 23.75 -7.11 16.16
N PHE A 132 23.41 -6.42 15.06
CA PHE A 132 23.58 -4.97 14.95
C PHE A 132 22.72 -4.23 15.99
N GLY A 133 21.44 -4.58 16.12
CA GLY A 133 20.57 -4.00 17.15
C GLY A 133 21.06 -4.21 18.60
N ASP A 134 21.60 -5.37 18.92
CA ASP A 134 22.18 -5.68 20.24
C ASP A 134 23.44 -4.84 20.50
N CYS A 135 24.29 -4.66 19.48
CA CYS A 135 25.45 -3.77 19.58
C CYS A 135 25.04 -2.32 19.81
N PHE A 136 23.95 -1.87 19.18
CA PHE A 136 23.35 -0.56 19.44
C PHE A 136 22.89 -0.42 20.89
N ILE A 137 22.13 -1.40 21.42
CA ILE A 137 21.68 -1.42 22.83
C ILE A 137 22.87 -1.36 23.79
N GLN A 138 23.93 -2.11 23.49
CA GLN A 138 25.16 -2.15 24.29
C GLN A 138 26.02 -0.87 24.18
N GLY A 139 25.65 0.10 23.34
CA GLY A 139 26.39 1.34 23.16
C GLY A 139 27.72 1.18 22.41
N LYS A 140 27.84 0.14 21.57
CA LYS A 140 29.07 -0.12 20.79
C LYS A 140 29.21 0.78 19.55
N PHE A 141 28.13 1.43 19.13
CA PHE A 141 28.11 2.36 18.00
C PHE A 141 28.05 3.82 18.45
N ASP A 142 28.30 4.74 17.52
CA ASP A 142 28.33 6.18 17.72
C ASP A 142 27.14 6.69 18.57
N SER A 143 27.46 7.58 19.51
CA SER A 143 26.56 8.29 20.42
C SER A 143 25.41 9.06 19.78
N GLY A 144 25.45 9.26 18.45
CA GLY A 144 24.39 9.93 17.71
C GLY A 144 23.27 9.03 17.19
N MET A 145 23.43 7.71 17.18
CA MET A 145 22.40 6.78 16.67
C MET A 145 21.21 6.73 17.62
N THR A 146 19.99 6.85 17.10
CA THR A 146 18.77 6.88 17.93
C THR A 146 17.81 5.74 17.67
N GLN A 147 17.76 5.22 16.44
CA GLN A 147 16.74 4.26 16.07
C GLN A 147 17.20 3.37 14.93
N ILE A 148 16.77 2.10 14.95
CA ILE A 148 16.94 1.12 13.89
C ILE A 148 15.56 0.50 13.65
N LYS A 149 15.05 0.62 12.42
CA LYS A 149 13.76 0.06 12.00
C LYS A 149 13.95 -0.82 10.76
N GLY A 150 13.17 -1.89 10.66
CA GLY A 150 13.03 -2.61 9.40
C GLY A 150 12.51 -1.68 8.30
N ALA A 151 13.01 -1.88 7.08
CA ALA A 151 12.62 -1.09 5.92
C ALA A 151 12.28 -1.99 4.74
N SER A 152 11.60 -1.43 3.74
CA SER A 152 11.33 -2.06 2.47
C SER A 152 11.37 -1.03 1.36
N PHE A 153 11.91 -1.42 0.21
CA PHE A 153 11.75 -0.60 -0.99
C PHE A 153 10.31 -0.67 -1.46
N ILE A 154 9.73 0.49 -1.76
CA ILE A 154 8.39 0.57 -2.34
C ILE A 154 8.42 1.16 -3.73
N ASN A 155 7.69 0.48 -4.61
CA ASN A 155 7.25 0.98 -5.90
C ASN A 155 5.72 1.18 -5.92
N THR A 156 5.12 1.35 -4.73
CA THR A 156 3.67 1.48 -4.59
C THR A 156 3.19 2.89 -4.96
N PRO A 157 1.95 3.00 -5.46
CA PRO A 157 1.31 4.27 -5.78
C PRO A 157 1.10 5.13 -4.53
N GLN A 158 0.75 6.41 -4.72
CA GLN A 158 0.46 7.34 -3.62
C GLN A 158 -0.67 6.88 -2.69
N CYS A 159 -1.59 6.06 -3.19
CA CYS A 159 -2.59 5.39 -2.37
C CYS A 159 -2.73 3.93 -2.82
N PHE A 160 -2.68 3.03 -1.85
CA PHE A 160 -2.89 1.60 -2.06
C PHE A 160 -3.79 1.05 -0.95
N LEU A 161 -4.30 -0.15 -1.16
CA LEU A 161 -5.10 -0.85 -0.19
C LEU A 161 -4.26 -1.89 0.55
N GLU A 162 -4.40 -1.96 1.88
CA GLU A 162 -3.88 -3.06 2.69
C GLU A 162 -5.06 -3.92 3.18
N VAL A 163 -5.06 -5.21 2.82
CA VAL A 163 -6.04 -6.20 3.28
C VAL A 163 -5.45 -6.97 4.44
N LEU A 164 -6.11 -6.91 5.59
CA LEU A 164 -5.74 -7.67 6.77
C LEU A 164 -6.21 -9.11 6.62
N SER A 165 -5.35 -10.05 6.96
CA SER A 165 -5.63 -11.47 7.01
C SER A 165 -5.23 -12.02 8.38
N PRO A 166 -5.91 -13.08 8.89
CA PRO A 166 -5.34 -13.88 9.96
C PRO A 166 -3.93 -14.38 9.61
N VAL A 167 -3.13 -14.64 10.64
CA VAL A 167 -1.85 -15.33 10.47
C VAL A 167 -2.08 -16.68 9.78
N GLU A 168 -1.20 -17.03 8.83
CA GLU A 168 -1.25 -18.25 8.00
C GLU A 168 -2.31 -18.26 6.89
N GLU A 169 -3.23 -17.28 6.84
CA GLU A 169 -4.26 -17.17 5.79
C GLU A 169 -3.89 -16.18 4.67
N GLY A 170 -2.77 -15.46 4.81
CA GLY A 170 -2.32 -14.45 3.85
C GLY A 170 -2.12 -15.01 2.44
N SER A 171 -1.58 -16.23 2.33
CA SER A 171 -1.39 -16.92 1.04
C SER A 171 -2.71 -17.23 0.32
N ASN A 172 -3.77 -17.55 1.07
CA ASN A 172 -5.09 -17.82 0.53
C ASN A 172 -5.73 -16.54 -0.03
N VAL A 173 -5.71 -15.46 0.76
CA VAL A 173 -6.17 -14.12 0.36
C VAL A 173 -5.39 -13.61 -0.86
N GLN A 174 -4.07 -13.73 -0.82
CA GLN A 174 -3.18 -13.37 -1.92
C GLN A 174 -3.53 -14.15 -3.19
N GLY A 175 -3.73 -15.47 -3.09
CA GLY A 175 -4.11 -16.32 -4.20
C GLY A 175 -5.46 -15.90 -4.82
N ALA A 176 -6.43 -15.54 -3.99
CA ALA A 176 -7.73 -15.06 -4.46
C ALA A 176 -7.63 -13.73 -5.24
N LEU A 177 -6.82 -12.78 -4.74
CA LEU A 177 -6.60 -11.48 -5.40
C LEU A 177 -5.74 -11.63 -6.67
N ASN A 178 -4.65 -12.40 -6.62
CA ASN A 178 -3.74 -12.60 -7.75
C ASN A 178 -4.43 -13.20 -8.97
N ARG A 179 -5.40 -14.11 -8.80
CA ARG A 179 -6.19 -14.66 -9.93
C ARG A 179 -6.98 -13.59 -10.69
N VAL A 180 -7.33 -12.50 -10.03
CA VAL A 180 -8.08 -11.40 -10.61
C VAL A 180 -7.14 -10.39 -11.27
N VAL A 181 -6.10 -9.98 -10.54
CA VAL A 181 -5.19 -8.92 -11.01
C VAL A 181 -4.17 -9.40 -12.03
N SER A 182 -3.92 -10.72 -12.13
CA SER A 182 -2.98 -11.33 -13.08
C SER A 182 -3.27 -10.95 -14.53
N SER A 183 -4.55 -10.90 -14.89
CA SER A 183 -4.97 -10.57 -16.26
C SER A 183 -5.03 -9.05 -16.49
N PHE A 184 -4.91 -8.23 -15.43
CA PHE A 184 -4.93 -6.77 -15.55
C PHE A 184 -3.54 -6.18 -15.76
N SER A 185 -2.59 -6.47 -14.88
CA SER A 185 -1.18 -6.08 -15.06
C SER A 185 -0.30 -6.90 -14.13
N GLY A 186 0.79 -7.46 -14.68
CA GLY A 186 1.82 -8.18 -13.92
C GLY A 186 2.58 -7.31 -12.90
N ALA A 187 2.42 -5.98 -12.94
CA ALA A 187 3.04 -5.04 -12.01
C ALA A 187 2.02 -4.37 -11.06
N PHE A 188 0.90 -5.03 -10.75
CA PHE A 188 -0.14 -4.46 -9.89
C PHE A 188 0.37 -4.19 -8.46
N THR A 189 0.46 -2.92 -8.07
CA THR A 189 1.01 -2.45 -6.78
C THR A 189 -0.01 -1.81 -5.84
N HIS A 190 -1.30 -1.82 -6.18
CA HIS A 190 -2.35 -1.07 -5.47
C HIS A 190 -3.03 -1.88 -4.35
N CYS A 191 -2.57 -3.10 -4.06
CA CYS A 191 -3.08 -3.93 -2.99
C CYS A 191 -1.96 -4.76 -2.33
N THR A 192 -1.95 -4.82 -1.00
CA THR A 192 -1.08 -5.66 -0.18
C THR A 192 -1.92 -6.50 0.78
N VAL A 193 -1.39 -7.63 1.22
CA VAL A 193 -1.99 -8.49 2.25
C VAL A 193 -1.08 -8.45 3.47
N LEU A 194 -1.62 -8.04 4.61
CA LEU A 194 -0.93 -8.01 5.89
C LEU A 194 -1.49 -9.12 6.80
N GLU A 195 -0.66 -10.08 7.17
CA GLU A 195 -1.05 -11.09 8.17
C GLU A 195 -0.85 -10.55 9.58
N THR A 196 -1.93 -10.47 10.36
CA THR A 196 -1.89 -9.89 11.70
C THR A 196 -2.59 -10.75 12.75
N LYS A 197 -2.07 -10.71 13.98
CA LYS A 197 -2.68 -11.33 15.17
C LYS A 197 -3.87 -10.54 15.69
N ASP A 198 -3.94 -9.25 15.37
CA ASP A 198 -5.03 -8.36 15.77
C ASP A 198 -6.23 -8.45 14.82
N PHE A 199 -6.27 -9.47 13.97
CA PHE A 199 -7.37 -9.71 13.06
C PHE A 199 -8.63 -10.08 13.85
N GLN A 200 -9.60 -9.18 13.88
CA GLN A 200 -10.94 -9.47 14.36
C GLN A 200 -11.90 -9.45 13.17
N PRO A 201 -12.27 -10.62 12.62
CA PRO A 201 -13.31 -10.66 11.62
C PRO A 201 -14.61 -10.21 12.29
N GLN A 202 -15.29 -9.21 11.73
CA GLN A 202 -16.63 -8.88 12.22
C GLN A 202 -17.55 -10.09 12.03
N GLU A 203 -18.08 -10.63 13.12
CA GLU A 203 -19.07 -11.69 13.06
C GLU A 203 -20.25 -11.27 12.17
N GLY A 204 -20.59 -12.12 11.20
CA GLY A 204 -21.76 -11.93 10.33
C GLY A 204 -21.52 -11.13 9.05
N PHE A 205 -20.30 -10.68 8.74
CA PHE A 205 -19.99 -10.04 7.44
C PHE A 205 -20.52 -10.86 6.24
N MET A 206 -20.21 -12.15 6.26
CA MET A 206 -20.60 -13.13 5.24
C MET A 206 -22.12 -13.22 5.05
N THR A 207 -22.87 -13.15 6.16
CA THR A 207 -24.33 -13.27 6.17
C THR A 207 -25.02 -11.99 5.67
N LYS A 208 -24.37 -10.83 5.81
CA LYS A 208 -24.94 -9.54 5.42
C LYS A 208 -24.68 -9.16 3.95
N VAL A 209 -23.57 -9.60 3.37
CA VAL A 209 -23.36 -9.51 1.90
C VAL A 209 -24.47 -10.24 1.15
N VAL A 210 -24.95 -11.36 1.70
CA VAL A 210 -26.12 -12.10 1.19
C VAL A 210 -27.43 -11.31 1.31
N ASN A 211 -27.53 -10.37 2.25
CA ASN A 211 -28.69 -9.49 2.45
C ASN A 211 -28.65 -8.20 1.61
N GLY A 212 -27.73 -8.09 0.64
CA GLY A 212 -27.66 -6.97 -0.30
C GLY A 212 -26.82 -5.77 0.14
N SER A 213 -26.05 -5.90 1.21
CA SER A 213 -25.06 -4.90 1.63
C SER A 213 -23.72 -5.16 0.94
N ILE A 214 -22.97 -4.12 0.55
CA ILE A 214 -21.68 -4.26 -0.15
C ILE A 214 -20.51 -3.70 0.65
N PRO A 215 -19.26 -4.14 0.42
CA PRO A 215 -18.09 -3.53 1.05
C PRO A 215 -18.00 -2.03 0.77
N SER A 216 -17.69 -1.22 1.79
CA SER A 216 -17.57 0.24 1.66
C SER A 216 -16.30 0.71 0.95
N VAL A 217 -15.39 -0.20 0.59
CA VAL A 217 -14.22 0.09 -0.23
C VAL A 217 -14.23 -0.81 -1.47
N ALA A 218 -13.89 -0.24 -2.62
CA ALA A 218 -13.79 -0.95 -3.87
C ALA A 218 -12.46 -0.69 -4.59
N ILE A 219 -11.99 -1.69 -5.34
CA ILE A 219 -10.92 -1.55 -6.33
C ILE A 219 -11.53 -1.81 -7.69
N THR A 220 -11.56 -0.79 -8.55
CA THR A 220 -12.04 -0.92 -9.93
C THR A 220 -10.84 -0.95 -10.88
N LEU A 221 -10.71 -2.06 -11.61
CA LEU A 221 -9.75 -2.24 -12.68
C LEU A 221 -10.36 -1.67 -13.97
N ILE A 222 -9.74 -0.63 -14.52
CA ILE A 222 -10.22 0.10 -15.68
C ILE A 222 -9.44 -0.37 -16.90
N PHE A 223 -10.12 -0.96 -17.87
CA PHE A 223 -9.56 -1.48 -19.10
C PHE A 223 -9.89 -0.56 -20.26
N ALA A 224 -8.86 -0.12 -20.97
CA ALA A 224 -9.04 0.61 -22.22
C ALA A 224 -9.59 -0.29 -23.34
N SER A 225 -10.06 0.31 -24.44
CA SER A 225 -10.62 -0.42 -25.59
C SER A 225 -9.68 -1.48 -26.19
N GLN A 226 -8.35 -1.29 -26.11
CA GLN A 226 -7.38 -2.28 -26.57
C GLN A 226 -7.18 -3.46 -25.60
N ALA A 227 -7.62 -3.34 -24.34
CA ALA A 227 -7.43 -4.34 -23.28
C ALA A 227 -8.69 -5.17 -22.99
N GLN A 228 -9.69 -5.14 -23.87
CA GLN A 228 -10.96 -5.85 -23.69
C GLN A 228 -10.84 -7.38 -23.59
N PRO A 229 -9.94 -8.07 -24.33
CA PRO A 229 -9.75 -9.50 -24.15
C PRO A 229 -9.35 -9.87 -22.72
N LEU A 230 -8.48 -9.06 -22.11
CA LEU A 230 -8.04 -9.24 -20.74
C LEU A 230 -9.15 -8.91 -19.74
N ALA A 231 -9.96 -7.89 -20.02
CA ALA A 231 -11.16 -7.60 -19.22
C ALA A 231 -12.13 -8.79 -19.21
N ALA A 232 -12.34 -9.45 -20.35
CA ALA A 232 -13.19 -10.63 -20.46
C ALA A 232 -12.61 -11.83 -19.69
N GLU A 233 -11.30 -12.01 -19.71
CA GLU A 233 -10.60 -13.02 -18.90
C GLU A 233 -10.80 -12.77 -17.41
N THR A 234 -10.57 -11.54 -16.94
CA THR A 234 -10.81 -11.16 -15.53
C THR A 234 -12.27 -11.35 -15.13
N LYS A 235 -13.23 -10.94 -15.98
CA LYS A 235 -14.67 -11.17 -15.75
C LYS A 235 -14.99 -12.66 -15.66
N THR A 236 -14.35 -13.51 -16.46
CA THR A 236 -14.54 -14.97 -16.42
C THR A 236 -14.10 -15.53 -15.06
N VAL A 237 -12.94 -15.11 -14.55
CA VAL A 237 -12.46 -15.49 -13.22
C VAL A 237 -13.44 -15.03 -12.13
N LEU A 238 -13.89 -13.78 -12.19
CA LEU A 238 -14.81 -13.19 -11.22
C LEU A 238 -16.26 -13.70 -11.32
N SER A 239 -16.63 -14.32 -12.44
CA SER A 239 -17.94 -14.97 -12.62
C SER A 239 -17.96 -16.39 -12.04
N SER A 240 -16.84 -16.87 -11.51
CA SER A 240 -16.70 -18.19 -10.90
C SER A 240 -16.64 -18.11 -9.37
N SER A 241 -17.08 -19.18 -8.70
CA SER A 241 -16.97 -19.29 -7.24
C SER A 241 -15.50 -19.14 -6.78
N PRO A 242 -15.21 -18.37 -5.72
CA PRO A 242 -16.15 -17.82 -4.73
C PRO A 242 -16.66 -16.40 -5.02
N TRP A 243 -16.41 -15.84 -6.21
CA TRP A 243 -16.86 -14.50 -6.55
C TRP A 243 -18.32 -14.49 -7.00
N GLN A 244 -19.03 -13.40 -6.71
CA GLN A 244 -20.40 -13.19 -7.14
C GLN A 244 -20.56 -11.79 -7.69
N GLN A 245 -21.17 -11.68 -8.87
CA GLN A 245 -21.56 -10.40 -9.42
C GLN A 245 -22.65 -9.75 -8.55
N VAL A 246 -22.48 -8.46 -8.27
CA VAL A 246 -23.46 -7.63 -7.59
C VAL A 246 -24.14 -6.76 -8.62
N THR A 247 -25.46 -6.81 -8.65
CA THR A 247 -26.27 -5.89 -9.46
C THR A 247 -26.54 -4.63 -8.67
N LEU A 248 -25.92 -3.52 -9.05
CA LEU A 248 -26.28 -2.21 -8.50
C LEU A 248 -27.69 -1.79 -9.01
N PRO A 249 -28.48 -1.05 -8.21
CA PRO A 249 -29.74 -0.46 -8.67
C PRO A 249 -29.59 0.29 -10.00
N ALA A 250 -30.55 0.13 -10.92
CA ALA A 250 -30.49 0.72 -12.27
C ALA A 250 -30.17 2.23 -12.31
N PRO A 251 -30.74 3.10 -11.44
CA PRO A 251 -30.38 4.52 -11.41
C PRO A 251 -28.90 4.80 -11.08
N LEU A 252 -28.21 3.84 -10.46
CA LEU A 252 -26.78 3.94 -10.14
C LEU A 252 -25.91 3.41 -11.28
N GLN A 253 -26.40 2.45 -12.07
CA GLN A 253 -25.67 1.90 -13.23
C GLN A 253 -25.44 2.97 -14.30
N ASP A 254 -26.45 3.81 -14.55
CA ASP A 254 -26.39 4.88 -15.55
C ASP A 254 -25.35 5.96 -15.19
N GLU A 255 -25.14 6.21 -13.89
CA GLU A 255 -24.28 7.28 -13.36
C GLU A 255 -22.83 6.83 -13.08
N ILE A 256 -22.62 5.57 -12.71
CA ILE A 256 -21.27 4.99 -12.49
C ILE A 256 -20.59 4.66 -13.83
N GLY A 257 -21.37 4.64 -14.92
CA GLY A 257 -20.96 4.34 -16.29
C GLY A 257 -21.30 2.90 -16.63
N PHE A 258 -22.11 2.74 -17.69
CA PHE A 258 -22.73 1.53 -18.25
C PHE A 258 -21.86 0.25 -18.33
N ASP A 259 -20.53 0.37 -18.19
CA ASP A 259 -19.57 -0.71 -18.47
C ASP A 259 -18.79 -1.16 -17.22
N THR A 260 -19.34 -0.97 -16.01
CA THR A 260 -18.69 -1.44 -14.77
C THR A 260 -19.45 -2.59 -14.13
N ASP A 261 -18.82 -3.77 -14.10
CA ASP A 261 -19.32 -4.94 -13.37
C ASP A 261 -18.65 -5.03 -12.01
N TYR A 262 -19.44 -5.21 -10.94
CA TYR A 262 -18.94 -5.33 -9.58
C TYR A 262 -19.09 -6.75 -9.05
N PHE A 263 -18.11 -7.19 -8.27
CA PHE A 263 -18.03 -8.54 -7.73
C PHE A 263 -17.60 -8.52 -6.26
N VAL A 264 -18.24 -9.38 -5.46
CA VAL A 264 -17.89 -9.63 -4.06
C VAL A 264 -17.37 -11.04 -3.89
N ASN A 265 -16.41 -11.23 -2.98
CA ASN A 265 -15.98 -12.56 -2.60
C ASN A 265 -16.91 -13.12 -1.53
N LYS A 266 -17.49 -14.30 -1.77
CA LYS A 266 -18.42 -14.95 -0.82
C LYS A 266 -17.73 -15.57 0.37
N ASN A 267 -16.42 -15.80 0.31
CA ASN A 267 -15.69 -16.60 1.30
C ASN A 267 -14.76 -15.75 2.17
N LEU A 268 -14.39 -14.57 1.68
CA LEU A 268 -13.38 -13.72 2.29
C LEU A 268 -13.90 -12.29 2.39
N PRO A 269 -13.57 -11.56 3.48
CA PRO A 269 -13.94 -10.16 3.67
C PRO A 269 -13.05 -9.25 2.82
N LEU A 270 -13.17 -9.36 1.51
CA LEU A 270 -12.41 -8.58 0.54
C LEU A 270 -13.18 -7.33 0.11
N PRO A 271 -12.45 -6.30 -0.36
CA PRO A 271 -13.05 -5.16 -1.04
C PRO A 271 -13.91 -5.60 -2.22
N LEU A 272 -14.84 -4.73 -2.59
CA LEU A 272 -15.59 -4.87 -3.83
C LEU A 272 -14.61 -4.76 -5.02
N ILE A 273 -14.68 -5.69 -5.97
CA ILE A 273 -13.87 -5.62 -7.18
C ILE A 273 -14.74 -5.17 -8.35
N GLY A 274 -14.35 -4.05 -8.99
CA GLY A 274 -15.00 -3.54 -10.19
C GLY A 274 -14.18 -3.83 -11.44
N ILE A 275 -14.84 -4.16 -12.55
CA ILE A 275 -14.24 -4.25 -13.88
C ILE A 275 -14.92 -3.24 -14.78
N LYS A 276 -14.19 -2.17 -15.12
CA LYS A 276 -14.67 -1.12 -16.02
C LYS A 276 -14.09 -1.31 -17.41
N THR A 277 -14.95 -1.47 -18.41
CA THR A 277 -14.56 -1.60 -19.82
C THR A 277 -14.81 -0.32 -20.62
N GLY A 278 -14.27 -0.23 -21.84
CA GLY A 278 -14.55 0.89 -22.75
C GLY A 278 -13.94 2.23 -22.37
N ALA A 279 -13.01 2.27 -21.40
CA ALA A 279 -12.37 3.51 -20.98
C ALA A 279 -11.36 4.03 -22.04
N PRO A 280 -11.07 5.34 -22.07
CA PRO A 280 -10.03 5.88 -22.95
C PRO A 280 -8.62 5.44 -22.54
N SER A 281 -8.42 5.05 -21.28
CA SER A 281 -7.13 4.64 -20.72
C SER A 281 -7.29 3.56 -19.68
N THR A 282 -6.25 2.74 -19.52
CA THR A 282 -6.16 1.71 -18.48
C THR A 282 -5.75 2.36 -17.16
N GLY A 283 -6.30 1.89 -16.04
CA GLY A 283 -5.95 2.41 -14.72
C GLY A 283 -6.67 1.71 -13.57
N VAL A 284 -6.43 2.20 -12.35
CA VAL A 284 -7.04 1.69 -11.12
C VAL A 284 -7.82 2.82 -10.46
N GLN A 285 -9.06 2.55 -10.08
CA GLN A 285 -9.84 3.46 -9.25
C GLN A 285 -10.06 2.79 -7.90
N ILE A 286 -9.62 3.44 -6.84
CA ILE A 286 -9.94 3.05 -5.47
C ILE A 286 -11.15 3.88 -5.05
N THR A 287 -12.24 3.23 -4.67
CA THR A 287 -13.49 3.92 -4.31
C THR A 287 -13.78 3.73 -2.83
N LYS A 288 -14.00 4.82 -2.11
CA LYS A 288 -14.60 4.83 -0.78
C LYS A 288 -16.07 5.19 -0.90
N LEU A 289 -16.93 4.24 -0.54
CA LEU A 289 -18.37 4.44 -0.44
C LEU A 289 -18.68 5.03 0.93
N VAL A 290 -19.47 6.10 0.90
CA VAL A 290 -20.03 6.79 2.05
C VAL A 290 -21.47 6.32 2.21
N GLN A 291 -21.82 5.86 3.40
CA GLN A 291 -23.14 5.34 3.75
C GLN A 291 -24.17 6.46 3.94
N LYS A 292 -23.76 7.56 4.56
CA LYS A 292 -24.65 8.65 4.97
C LYS A 292 -24.35 9.93 4.21
N LYS A 293 -25.38 10.54 3.61
CA LYS A 293 -25.23 11.76 2.81
C LYS A 293 -24.56 12.88 3.60
N GLU A 294 -24.97 13.06 4.86
CA GLU A 294 -24.47 14.09 5.77
C GLU A 294 -22.97 13.94 6.10
N ASN A 295 -22.40 12.73 5.96
CA ASN A 295 -20.98 12.50 6.17
C ASN A 295 -20.12 12.84 4.95
N PHE A 296 -20.73 13.01 3.77
CA PHE A 296 -20.00 13.09 2.51
C PHE A 296 -18.96 14.22 2.50
N ASP A 297 -19.36 15.46 2.81
CA ASP A 297 -18.45 16.61 2.76
C ASP A 297 -17.32 16.51 3.79
N GLU A 298 -17.58 15.94 4.96
CA GLU A 298 -16.56 15.72 5.99
C GLU A 298 -15.55 14.65 5.54
N THR A 299 -16.04 13.56 4.96
CA THR A 299 -15.19 12.50 4.39
C THR A 299 -14.34 13.05 3.24
N VAL A 300 -14.91 13.86 2.34
CA VAL A 300 -14.15 14.51 1.26
C VAL A 300 -13.05 15.40 1.84
N LYS A 301 -13.36 16.25 2.83
CA LYS A 301 -12.35 17.10 3.50
C LYS A 301 -11.25 16.27 4.18
N PHE A 302 -11.62 15.16 4.80
CA PHE A 302 -10.67 14.25 5.43
C PHE A 302 -9.66 13.69 4.40
N TYR A 303 -10.15 13.10 3.30
CA TYR A 303 -9.26 12.53 2.29
C TYR A 303 -8.49 13.60 1.51
N GLN A 304 -9.06 14.79 1.32
CA GLN A 304 -8.34 15.94 0.75
C GLN A 304 -7.11 16.32 1.59
N GLY A 305 -7.14 16.13 2.90
CA GLY A 305 -5.98 16.33 3.78
C GLY A 305 -4.92 15.23 3.67
N LYS A 306 -5.23 14.10 3.02
CA LYS A 306 -4.32 12.94 2.87
C LYS A 306 -3.73 12.81 1.47
N VAL A 307 -4.29 13.49 0.47
CA VAL A 307 -3.78 13.49 -0.91
C VAL A 307 -3.28 14.88 -1.30
N ASP A 308 -2.15 14.93 -2.01
CA ASP A 308 -1.58 16.20 -2.50
C ASP A 308 -2.39 16.82 -3.66
N SER A 309 -3.47 16.18 -4.09
CA SER A 309 -4.33 16.65 -5.18
C SER A 309 -5.59 17.32 -4.66
N HIS A 310 -5.99 18.40 -5.33
CA HIS A 310 -7.31 18.98 -5.10
C HIS A 310 -8.35 18.09 -5.76
N SER A 311 -9.55 18.00 -5.18
CA SER A 311 -10.62 17.24 -5.81
C SER A 311 -10.94 17.87 -7.17
N VAL A 312 -10.93 17.06 -8.23
CA VAL A 312 -11.11 17.52 -9.63
C VAL A 312 -12.60 17.74 -9.97
N GLY A 313 -13.47 17.65 -8.98
CA GLY A 313 -14.88 17.98 -9.08
C GLY A 313 -15.69 17.29 -7.99
N SER A 314 -16.47 18.08 -7.26
CA SER A 314 -17.65 17.59 -6.52
C SER A 314 -18.85 17.70 -7.45
N SER A 315 -19.10 16.68 -8.27
CA SER A 315 -20.29 16.66 -9.12
C SER A 315 -21.43 16.00 -8.34
N GLY A 316 -22.43 16.79 -7.95
CA GLY A 316 -23.74 16.24 -7.57
C GLY A 316 -24.58 16.10 -8.83
N SER A 317 -24.92 14.86 -9.23
CA SER A 317 -25.98 14.68 -10.23
C SER A 317 -27.32 14.96 -9.56
N SER A 318 -27.98 16.05 -9.98
CA SER A 318 -29.24 16.51 -9.38
C SER A 318 -30.41 15.52 -9.56
N ALA A 319 -30.32 14.61 -10.54
CA ALA A 319 -31.40 13.68 -10.87
C ALA A 319 -31.44 12.45 -9.95
N ALA A 320 -30.28 11.93 -9.53
CA ALA A 320 -30.19 10.71 -8.73
C ALA A 320 -29.76 10.95 -7.27
N GLY A 321 -29.38 12.18 -6.89
CA GLY A 321 -28.91 12.50 -5.54
C GLY A 321 -27.55 11.89 -5.18
N ILE A 322 -26.83 11.38 -6.17
CA ILE A 322 -25.48 10.82 -6.05
C ILE A 322 -24.49 11.97 -5.84
N LEU A 323 -23.57 11.77 -4.89
CA LEU A 323 -22.46 12.68 -4.66
C LEU A 323 -21.15 11.95 -4.97
N LYS A 324 -20.26 12.63 -5.70
CA LYS A 324 -18.95 12.10 -6.07
C LYS A 324 -17.89 13.17 -5.96
N ALA A 325 -16.76 12.82 -5.35
CA ALA A 325 -15.54 13.61 -5.35
C ALA A 325 -14.39 12.74 -5.83
N LYS A 326 -13.66 13.21 -6.84
CA LYS A 326 -12.52 12.50 -7.42
C LYS A 326 -11.21 13.20 -7.06
N PHE A 327 -10.22 12.41 -6.66
CA PHE A 327 -8.86 12.83 -6.40
C PHE A 327 -7.92 12.08 -7.35
N GLU A 328 -7.14 12.81 -8.12
CA GLU A 328 -6.11 12.21 -8.98
C GLU A 328 -4.91 11.83 -8.10
N LEU A 329 -4.55 10.56 -8.09
CA LEU A 329 -3.38 10.06 -7.35
C LEU A 329 -2.15 10.03 -8.26
N SER A 330 -2.40 9.74 -9.54
CA SER A 330 -1.39 9.63 -10.59
C SER A 330 -2.07 9.61 -11.98
N ARG A 331 -1.32 9.26 -13.03
CA ARG A 331 -1.87 9.19 -14.40
C ARG A 331 -2.79 8.00 -14.61
N CYS A 332 -2.53 6.91 -13.90
CA CYS A 332 -3.28 5.66 -14.03
C CYS A 332 -4.05 5.33 -12.75
N SER A 333 -4.09 6.20 -11.74
CA SER A 333 -4.75 5.92 -10.47
C SER A 333 -5.56 7.11 -9.95
N GLU A 334 -6.76 6.82 -9.43
CA GLU A 334 -7.64 7.80 -8.81
C GLU A 334 -8.30 7.26 -7.53
N LEU A 335 -8.49 8.14 -6.55
CA LEU A 335 -9.35 7.91 -5.39
C LEU A 335 -10.70 8.57 -5.65
N VAL A 336 -11.78 7.83 -5.45
CA VAL A 336 -13.14 8.34 -5.59
C VAL A 336 -13.88 8.19 -4.26
N ILE A 337 -14.38 9.30 -3.73
CA ILE A 337 -15.31 9.30 -2.60
C ILE A 337 -16.71 9.42 -3.19
N THR A 338 -17.60 8.49 -2.87
CA THR A 338 -18.93 8.46 -3.46
C THR A 338 -20.00 8.14 -2.43
N PHE A 339 -21.11 8.87 -2.47
CA PHE A 339 -22.35 8.53 -1.78
C PHE A 339 -23.38 8.10 -2.82
N LEU A 340 -23.95 6.90 -2.65
CA LEU A 340 -24.96 6.32 -3.53
C LEU A 340 -26.27 6.14 -2.74
N PRO A 341 -27.31 6.95 -3.00
CA PRO A 341 -28.60 6.81 -2.31
C PRO A 341 -29.19 5.41 -2.44
N GLY A 342 -29.67 4.86 -1.33
CA GLY A 342 -30.34 3.55 -1.30
C GLY A 342 -29.40 2.34 -1.34
N LEU A 343 -28.08 2.55 -1.42
CA LEU A 343 -27.10 1.49 -1.30
C LEU A 343 -26.71 1.29 0.17
N SER A 344 -26.80 0.06 0.66
CA SER A 344 -26.25 -0.32 1.95
C SER A 344 -24.81 -0.76 1.77
N CYS A 345 -23.91 -0.12 2.51
CA CYS A 345 -22.49 -0.38 2.53
C CYS A 345 -22.08 -0.83 3.94
N GLU A 346 -21.12 -1.76 3.99
CA GLU A 346 -20.53 -2.25 5.23
C GLU A 346 -19.12 -1.70 5.37
N ASN A 347 -18.80 -1.18 6.55
CA ASN A 347 -17.42 -0.94 6.92
C ASN A 347 -16.69 -2.29 6.91
N ILE A 348 -15.58 -2.37 6.16
CA ILE A 348 -14.72 -3.54 6.14
C ILE A 348 -13.54 -3.29 7.06
N SER A 349 -13.57 -3.86 8.26
CA SER A 349 -12.46 -3.78 9.23
C SER A 349 -11.18 -4.45 8.71
N THR A 350 -11.30 -5.24 7.65
CA THR A 350 -10.23 -6.01 7.03
C THR A 350 -9.54 -5.28 5.89
N ALA A 351 -9.94 -4.06 5.54
CA ALA A 351 -9.25 -3.30 4.51
C ALA A 351 -8.97 -1.87 4.97
N ARG A 352 -7.76 -1.41 4.68
CA ARG A 352 -7.29 -0.09 5.07
C ARG A 352 -6.78 0.65 3.85
N LEU A 353 -7.10 1.94 3.76
CA LEU A 353 -6.50 2.81 2.76
C LEU A 353 -5.19 3.35 3.30
N CYS A 354 -4.11 3.10 2.55
CA CYS A 354 -2.77 3.52 2.89
C CYS A 354 -2.33 4.63 1.94
N PHE A 355 -1.96 5.78 2.50
CA PHE A 355 -1.50 6.95 1.76
C PHE A 355 -0.01 7.15 2.00
N LEU A 356 0.76 7.31 0.92
CA LEU A 356 2.15 7.73 0.99
C LEU A 356 2.18 9.25 1.18
N ASP A 357 2.34 9.66 2.44
CA ASP A 357 2.34 11.06 2.82
C ASP A 357 3.74 11.65 2.66
N LYS A 358 3.84 12.75 1.89
CA LYS A 358 5.10 13.50 1.67
C LYS A 358 5.38 14.50 2.79
N ALA A 359 4.38 14.86 3.59
CA ALA A 359 4.42 15.85 4.66
C ALA A 359 4.45 15.22 6.05
N ALA A 360 4.12 13.93 6.17
CA ALA A 360 4.34 13.18 7.41
C ALA A 360 5.80 13.27 7.82
N GLU A 361 6.06 13.54 9.11
CA GLU A 361 7.40 13.48 9.68
C GLU A 361 8.04 12.14 9.27
N GLU A 362 9.20 12.21 8.64
CA GLU A 362 9.98 11.06 8.17
C GLU A 362 9.98 9.94 9.23
N GLY A 363 9.47 8.76 8.86
CA GLY A 363 9.44 7.58 9.75
C GLY A 363 8.24 7.48 10.69
N LYS A 364 7.23 8.36 10.56
CA LYS A 364 5.97 8.31 11.31
C LYS A 364 4.85 7.63 10.52
N VAL A 365 4.17 6.69 11.16
CA VAL A 365 2.91 6.11 10.68
C VAL A 365 1.79 6.73 11.50
N GLU A 366 0.84 7.36 10.85
CA GLU A 366 -0.37 7.88 11.48
C GLU A 366 -1.54 6.95 11.16
N ILE A 367 -2.16 6.40 12.21
CA ILE A 367 -3.42 5.68 12.09
C ILE A 367 -4.53 6.65 12.47
N SER A 368 -5.45 6.87 11.54
CA SER A 368 -6.60 7.74 11.69
C SER A 368 -7.86 6.96 11.32
N GLN A 369 -9.03 7.48 11.70
CA GLN A 369 -10.32 6.92 11.31
C GLN A 369 -11.14 7.97 10.59
N ASP A 370 -11.78 7.58 9.50
CA ASP A 370 -12.78 8.44 8.86
C ASP A 370 -14.07 8.50 9.70
N LYS A 371 -15.03 9.33 9.27
CA LYS A 371 -16.30 9.53 9.98
C LYS A 371 -17.19 8.29 10.03
N GLU A 372 -16.88 7.26 9.25
CA GLU A 372 -17.57 5.98 9.22
C GLU A 372 -16.79 4.87 9.93
N GLY A 373 -15.71 5.24 10.63
CA GLY A 373 -14.88 4.35 11.43
C GLY A 373 -13.95 3.46 10.60
N ASN A 374 -13.67 3.79 9.33
CA ASN A 374 -12.71 3.05 8.51
C ASN A 374 -11.31 3.52 8.86
N GLU A 375 -10.42 2.57 9.14
CA GLU A 375 -9.03 2.88 9.42
C GLU A 375 -8.32 3.36 8.15
N VAL A 376 -7.68 4.53 8.26
CA VAL A 376 -6.88 5.15 7.23
C VAL A 376 -5.48 5.35 7.77
N ILE A 377 -4.51 4.81 7.04
CA ILE A 377 -3.11 4.84 7.41
C ILE A 377 -2.42 5.88 6.53
N SER A 378 -1.75 6.85 7.15
CA SER A 378 -0.77 7.68 6.48
C SER A 378 0.62 7.14 6.80
N VAL A 379 1.36 6.76 5.77
CA VAL A 379 2.71 6.23 5.89
C VAL A 379 3.68 7.26 5.34
N ALA A 380 4.59 7.75 6.18
CA ALA A 380 5.70 8.57 5.72
C ALA A 380 6.53 7.78 4.70
N CYS A 381 6.78 8.38 3.55
CA CYS A 381 7.58 7.80 2.49
C CYS A 381 8.85 8.63 2.28
N TYR A 382 9.99 7.95 2.34
CA TYR A 382 11.30 8.54 2.11
C TYR A 382 11.53 8.81 0.61
N LYS A 383 11.72 10.08 0.25
CA LYS A 383 11.83 10.55 -1.16
C LYS A 383 13.20 10.37 -1.80
#